data_AF-A0A2D4EMN8-F1
#
_entry.id   AF-A0A2D4EMN8-F1
#
_cell.length_a   1.000
_cell.length_b   1.000
_cell.length_c   1.000
_cell.angle_alpha   90.00
_cell.angle_beta   90.00
_cell.angle_gamma   90.00
#
_symmetry.space_group_name_H-M   'P 1'
#
loop_
_entity.id
_entity.type
_entity.pdbx_description
1 polymer ?
#
loop_
_entity_poly.entity_id
_entity_poly.type
_entity_poly.pdbx_seq_one_letter_code
_entity_poly.pdbx_strand_id
1 'polypeptide(L)'
;SYSVYDLFPSTWNPFIYLDYINFWRTIDKLGKEIPAEAPWDAPHAKELDKISMKQFIDKHCWTKAARDFATSFVNINVTSETHEVSALWFLWYVKLCGGTTRIFSITNG
;
A
#
# COMPACT_ATOMS: atom_id res chain seq x y z
N SER A 1 -7.23 16.63 12.62
CA SER A 1 -6.63 15.30 12.50
C SER A 1 -7.64 14.42 11.79
N TYR A 2 -7.41 14.05 10.52
CA TYR A 2 -8.31 13.14 9.82
C TYR A 2 -8.27 11.78 10.49
N SER A 3 -9.43 11.19 10.74
CA SER A 3 -9.47 9.86 11.29
C SER A 3 -9.19 8.86 10.18
N VAL A 4 -8.56 7.73 10.50
CA VAL A 4 -8.41 6.61 9.56
C VAL A 4 -9.76 6.15 8.98
N TYR A 5 -10.87 6.45 9.68
CA TYR A 5 -12.24 6.20 9.24
C TYR A 5 -12.65 7.00 7.99
N ASP A 6 -12.07 8.18 7.76
CA ASP A 6 -12.41 9.06 6.63
C ASP A 6 -11.60 8.72 5.36
N LEU A 7 -10.55 7.90 5.49
CA LEU A 7 -9.60 7.61 4.41
C LEU A 7 -10.02 6.43 3.52
N PHE A 8 -11.01 5.65 3.96
CA PHE A 8 -11.46 4.45 3.25
C PHE A 8 -12.91 4.57 2.80
N PRO A 9 -13.28 3.94 1.66
CA PRO A 9 -14.68 3.85 1.27
C PRO A 9 -15.50 3.28 2.43
N SER A 10 -16.53 4.02 2.85
CA SER A 10 -17.37 3.60 3.97
C SER A 10 -17.98 2.24 3.68
N THR A 11 -17.68 1.26 4.53
CA THR A 11 -18.24 -0.10 4.43
C THR A 11 -18.79 -0.53 5.78
N TRP A 12 -19.98 -1.12 5.76
CA TRP A 12 -20.61 -1.72 6.94
C TRP A 12 -20.18 -3.18 7.16
N ASN A 13 -19.41 -3.75 6.23
CA ASN A 13 -18.94 -5.13 6.35
C ASN A 13 -17.65 -5.18 7.19
N PRO A 14 -17.67 -5.80 8.38
CA PRO A 14 -16.52 -5.82 9.29
C PRO A 14 -15.31 -6.57 8.71
N PHE A 15 -15.51 -7.56 7.82
CA PHE A 15 -14.41 -8.27 7.20
C PHE A 15 -13.66 -7.40 6.18
N ILE A 16 -14.37 -6.61 5.39
CA ILE A 16 -13.74 -5.65 4.45
C ILE A 16 -13.00 -4.58 5.24
N TYR A 17 -13.59 -4.10 6.33
CA TYR A 17 -12.96 -3.10 7.20
C TYR A 17 -11.66 -3.61 7.83
N LEU A 18 -11.67 -4.82 8.38
CA LEU A 18 -10.48 -5.46 8.95
C LEU A 18 -9.40 -5.69 7.88
N ASP A 19 -9.81 -6.07 6.67
CA ASP A 19 -8.90 -6.31 5.55
C ASP A 19 -8.20 -5.01 5.10
N TYR A 20 -8.94 -3.90 4.99
CA TYR A 20 -8.34 -2.57 4.76
C TYR A 20 -7.32 -2.23 5.85
N ILE A 21 -7.70 -2.32 7.13
CA ILE A 21 -6.77 -2.02 8.23
C ILE A 21 -5.52 -2.91 8.15
N ASN A 22 -5.70 -4.20 7.91
CA ASN A 22 -4.60 -5.16 7.81
C ASN A 22 -3.65 -4.78 6.67
N PHE A 23 -4.20 -4.51 5.47
CA PHE A 23 -3.41 -4.17 4.30
C PHE A 23 -2.59 -2.89 4.49
N TRP A 24 -3.21 -1.79 4.91
CA TRP A 24 -2.53 -0.50 5.06
C TRP A 24 -1.51 -0.51 6.20
N ARG A 25 -1.82 -1.18 7.32
CA ARG A 25 -0.84 -1.40 8.39
C ARG A 25 0.35 -2.22 7.91
N THR A 26 0.12 -3.19 7.03
CA THR A 26 1.21 -4.01 6.46
C THR A 26 2.10 -3.17 5.56
N ILE A 27 1.54 -2.35 4.67
CA ILE A 27 2.31 -1.42 3.82
C ILE A 27 3.18 -0.50 4.68
N ASP A 28 2.59 0.18 5.68
CA ASP A 28 3.36 1.12 6.50
C ASP A 28 4.42 0.41 7.35
N LYS A 29 4.13 -0.80 7.85
CA LYS A 29 5.11 -1.58 8.62
C LYS A 29 6.31 -1.96 7.74
N LEU A 30 6.06 -2.53 6.56
CA LEU A 30 7.14 -2.90 5.63
C LEU A 30 7.90 -1.66 5.12
N GLY A 31 7.19 -0.57 4.83
CA GLY A 31 7.80 0.70 4.43
C GLY A 31 8.74 1.29 5.49
N LYS A 32 8.47 1.08 6.79
CA LYS A 32 9.37 1.50 7.87
C LYS A 32 10.71 0.76 7.85
N GLU A 33 10.70 -0.53 7.48
CA GLU A 33 11.89 -1.38 7.42
C GLU A 33 12.80 -1.07 6.21
N ILE A 34 12.29 -0.40 5.17
CA ILE A 34 13.05 -0.09 3.96
C ILE A 34 13.89 1.19 4.15
N PRO A 35 15.22 1.18 3.99
CA PRO A 35 16.02 2.41 4.05
C PRO A 35 15.65 3.41 2.95
N ALA A 36 15.61 4.71 3.26
CA ALA A 36 15.23 5.74 2.29
C ALA A 36 16.24 5.90 1.15
N GLU A 37 17.53 5.90 1.47
CA GLU A 37 18.63 6.09 0.50
C GLU A 37 19.03 4.79 -0.22
N ALA A 38 18.69 3.62 0.35
CA ALA A 38 19.13 2.33 -0.14
C ALA A 38 18.03 1.26 0.03
N PRO A 39 16.96 1.30 -0.79
CA PRO A 39 15.84 0.35 -0.64
C PRO A 39 16.25 -1.12 -0.83
N TRP A 40 17.30 -1.38 -1.61
CA TRP A 40 17.85 -2.73 -1.84
C TRP A 40 18.54 -3.34 -0.61
N ASP A 41 18.86 -2.55 0.42
CA ASP A 41 19.46 -3.02 1.68
C ASP A 41 18.40 -3.44 2.71
N ALA A 42 17.11 -3.33 2.38
CA ALA A 42 16.04 -3.77 3.28
C ALA A 42 16.12 -5.28 3.54
N PRO A 43 15.75 -5.77 4.75
CA PRO A 43 15.85 -7.19 5.11
C PRO A 43 15.18 -8.15 4.12
N HIS A 44 14.08 -7.72 3.51
CA HIS A 44 13.29 -8.49 2.55
C HIS A 44 13.38 -7.95 1.12
N ALA A 45 14.38 -7.12 0.79
CA ALA A 45 14.48 -6.44 -0.49
C ALA A 45 14.38 -7.39 -1.68
N LYS A 46 15.18 -8.46 -1.70
CA LYS A 46 15.20 -9.43 -2.82
C LYS A 46 13.86 -10.13 -3.04
N GLU A 47 13.13 -10.43 -1.96
CA GLU A 47 11.84 -11.11 -2.06
C GLU A 47 10.75 -10.16 -2.56
N LEU A 48 10.74 -8.93 -2.04
CA LEU A 48 9.79 -7.90 -2.40
C LEU A 48 10.03 -7.37 -3.82
N ASP A 49 11.28 -7.27 -4.26
CA ASP A 49 11.61 -6.77 -5.60
C ASP A 49 11.34 -7.80 -6.70
N LYS A 50 11.34 -9.10 -6.33
CA LYS A 50 11.04 -10.20 -7.26
C LYS A 50 9.55 -10.35 -7.57
N ILE A 51 8.68 -9.79 -6.75
CA ILE A 51 7.23 -9.88 -6.93
C ILE A 51 6.65 -8.54 -7.39
N SER A 52 5.58 -8.60 -8.16
CA SER A 52 4.83 -7.41 -8.54
C SER A 52 3.90 -6.95 -7.42
N MET A 53 3.47 -5.69 -7.45
CA MET A 53 2.45 -5.17 -6.55
C MET A 53 1.13 -5.94 -6.66
N LYS A 54 0.81 -6.48 -7.85
CA LYS A 54 -0.34 -7.37 -8.03
C LYS A 54 -0.20 -8.61 -7.14
N GLN A 55 0.94 -9.30 -7.19
CA GLN A 55 1.18 -10.49 -6.38
C GLN A 55 1.19 -10.17 -4.88
N PHE A 56 1.73 -9.00 -4.51
CA PHE A 56 1.68 -8.52 -3.14
C PHE A 56 0.24 -8.29 -2.67
N ILE A 57 -0.57 -7.59 -3.45
CA ILE A 57 -2.00 -7.34 -3.17
C ILE A 57 -2.77 -8.65 -3.06
N ASP A 58 -2.59 -9.58 -4.01
CA ASP A 58 -3.27 -10.88 -4.01
C ASP A 58 -2.91 -11.71 -2.76
N LYS A 59 -1.69 -11.57 -2.25
CA LYS A 59 -1.23 -12.26 -1.03
C LYS A 59 -1.78 -11.64 0.26
N HIS A 60 -1.92 -10.32 0.30
CA HIS A 60 -2.21 -9.58 1.55
C HIS A 60 -3.67 -9.16 1.72
N CYS A 61 -4.44 -9.03 0.63
CA CYS A 61 -5.86 -8.67 0.67
C CYS A 61 -6.76 -9.91 0.56
N TRP A 62 -7.66 -10.09 1.53
CA TRP A 62 -8.56 -11.25 1.58
C TRP A 62 -9.81 -11.05 0.72
N THR A 63 -10.34 -9.83 0.71
CA THR A 63 -11.60 -9.46 0.07
C THR A 63 -11.37 -8.85 -1.30
N LYS A 64 -12.34 -9.00 -2.20
CA LYS A 64 -12.29 -8.37 -3.53
C LYS A 64 -12.25 -6.84 -3.42
N ALA A 65 -13.04 -6.28 -2.50
CA ALA A 65 -13.10 -4.84 -2.27
C ALA A 65 -11.72 -4.27 -1.88
N ALA A 66 -10.98 -4.94 -0.99
CA ALA A 66 -9.62 -4.52 -0.64
C ALA A 66 -8.65 -4.60 -1.82
N ARG A 67 -8.72 -5.67 -2.62
CA ARG A 67 -7.89 -5.80 -3.83
C ARG A 67 -8.18 -4.73 -4.86
N ASP A 68 -9.45 -4.46 -5.13
CA ASP A 68 -9.87 -3.44 -6.10
C ASP A 68 -9.37 -2.06 -5.66
N PHE A 69 -9.59 -1.70 -4.38
CA PHE A 69 -9.15 -0.42 -3.84
C PHE A 69 -7.63 -0.26 -3.82
N ALA A 70 -6.90 -1.30 -3.40
CA ALA A 70 -5.44 -1.31 -3.44
C ALA A 70 -4.90 -1.18 -4.88
N THR A 71 -5.57 -1.80 -5.85
CA THR A 71 -5.22 -1.68 -7.28
C THR A 71 -5.42 -0.26 -7.77
N SER A 72 -6.58 0.36 -7.50
CA SER A 72 -6.80 1.77 -7.83
C SER A 72 -5.80 2.70 -7.16
N PHE A 73 -5.44 2.42 -5.90
CA PHE A 73 -4.43 3.20 -5.19
C PHE A 73 -3.06 3.17 -5.90
N VAL A 74 -2.59 1.98 -6.31
CA VAL A 74 -1.34 1.87 -7.08
C VAL A 74 -1.48 2.64 -8.40
N ASN A 75 -2.52 2.37 -9.19
CA ASN A 75 -2.71 2.98 -10.50
C ASN A 75 -2.79 4.52 -10.43
N ILE A 76 -3.42 5.09 -9.40
CA ILE A 76 -3.52 6.55 -9.21
C ILE A 76 -2.18 7.16 -8.82
N ASN A 77 -1.41 6.52 -7.94
CA ASN A 77 -0.17 7.11 -7.43
C ASN A 77 1.00 7.00 -8.41
N VAL A 78 1.06 5.93 -9.21
CA VAL A 78 2.22 5.64 -10.08
C VAL A 78 1.87 5.49 -11.55
N THR A 79 0.61 5.62 -11.94
CA THR A 79 0.15 5.63 -13.36
C THR A 79 0.57 4.39 -14.16
N SER A 80 0.75 3.26 -13.48
CA SER A 80 1.14 1.98 -14.07
C SER A 80 0.30 0.85 -13.48
N GLU A 81 0.17 -0.25 -14.21
CA GLU A 81 -0.62 -1.38 -13.73
C GLU A 81 0.13 -2.12 -12.62
N THR A 82 -0.61 -2.64 -11.63
CA THR A 82 -0.05 -3.34 -10.47
C THR A 82 0.90 -4.49 -10.79
N HIS A 83 0.77 -5.13 -11.95
CA HIS A 83 1.63 -6.24 -12.37
C HIS A 83 2.96 -5.78 -12.98
N GLU A 84 3.10 -4.50 -13.34
CA GLU A 84 4.30 -3.90 -13.93
C GLU A 84 5.22 -3.29 -12.86
N VAL A 85 4.71 -3.12 -11.64
CA VAL A 85 5.39 -2.40 -10.56
C VAL A 85 5.98 -3.38 -9.56
N SER A 86 7.28 -3.25 -9.24
CA SER A 86 7.94 -3.99 -8.16
C SER A 86 7.32 -3.65 -6.79
N ALA A 87 7.08 -4.66 -5.96
CA ALA A 87 6.53 -4.41 -4.62
C ALA A 87 7.50 -3.68 -3.70
N LEU A 88 8.81 -3.97 -3.80
CA LEU A 88 9.83 -3.23 -3.05
C LEU A 88 9.80 -1.75 -3.40
N TRP A 89 9.82 -1.45 -4.70
CA TRP A 89 9.84 -0.07 -5.19
C TRP A 89 8.61 0.71 -4.74
N PHE A 90 7.42 0.11 -4.80
CA PHE A 90 6.19 0.78 -4.41
C PHE A 90 6.11 1.04 -2.89
N LEU A 91 6.53 0.07 -2.06
CA LEU A 91 6.58 0.24 -0.60
C LEU A 91 7.57 1.35 -0.21
N TRP A 92 8.70 1.42 -0.91
CA TRP A 92 9.68 2.50 -0.75
C TRP A 92 9.12 3.86 -1.20
N TYR A 93 8.43 3.92 -2.34
CA TYR A 93 7.76 5.14 -2.82
C TYR A 93 6.76 5.68 -1.78
N VAL A 94 5.89 4.81 -1.26
CA VAL A 94 4.93 5.18 -0.21
C VAL A 94 5.62 5.70 1.05
N LYS A 95 6.74 5.09 1.45
CA LYS A 95 7.56 5.54 2.59
C LYS A 95 8.09 6.96 2.34
N LEU A 96 8.67 7.23 1.17
CA LEU A 96 9.21 8.55 0.83
C LEU A 96 8.12 9.64 0.82
N CYS A 97 6.90 9.29 0.46
CA CYS A 97 5.74 10.17 0.57
C CYS A 97 5.26 10.41 2.02
N GLY A 98 5.91 9.82 3.03
CA GLY A 98 5.55 9.96 4.45
C GLY A 98 4.51 8.95 4.94
N GLY A 99 4.32 7.84 4.22
CA GLY A 99 3.41 6.76 4.58
C GLY A 99 1.99 6.94 4.05
N THR A 100 1.18 5.88 4.18
CA THR A 100 -0.17 5.83 3.60
C THR A 100 -1.08 6.94 4.13
N THR A 101 -1.01 7.24 5.42
CA THR A 101 -1.85 8.27 6.06
C THR A 101 -1.60 9.65 5.44
N ARG A 102 -0.34 10.00 5.15
CA ARG A 102 -0.01 11.29 4.53
C ARG A 102 -0.48 11.36 3.08
N ILE A 103 -0.37 10.27 2.34
CA ILE A 103 -0.86 10.17 0.96
C ILE A 103 -2.37 10.41 0.91
N PHE A 104 -3.13 9.85 1.85
CA PHE A 104 -4.58 10.04 1.87
C PHE A 104 -5.04 11.37 2.48
N SER A 105 -4.18 12.12 3.19
CA SER A 105 -4.56 13.34 3.91
C SER A 105 -4.44 14.64 3.10
N ILE A 106 -4.33 14.56 1.76
CA ILE A 106 -4.26 15.75 0.89
C ILE A 106 -5.61 16.47 0.84
N THR A 107 -5.59 17.78 1.05
CA THR A 107 -6.75 18.66 0.92
C THR A 107 -6.63 19.49 -0.34
N ASN A 108 -7.70 19.54 -1.15
CA ASN A 108 -7.83 20.33 -2.38
C ASN A 108 -7.01 19.89 -3.61
N GLY A 109 -6.31 18.75 -3.55
CA GLY A 109 -5.51 18.24 -4.67
C GLY A 109 -4.15 18.93 -4.77
#